data_AF-A0A382E1T3-F1
#
_entry.id   AF-A0A382E1T3-F1
#
_cell.length_a   1.000
_cell.length_b   1.000
_cell.length_c   1.000
_cell.angle_alpha   90.00
_cell.angle_beta   90.00
_cell.angle_gamma   90.00
#
_symmetry.space_group_name_H-M   'P 1'
#
loop_
_entity.id
_entity.type
_entity.pdbx_description
1 polymer ?
#
loop_
_entity_poly.entity_id
_entity_poly.type
_entity_poly.pdbx_seq_one_letter_code
_entity_poly.pdbx_strand_id
1 'polypeptide(L)'
;MKPLLLFTIVLVESLALTQPRGAGATETGKHLFILSGQSNMQGHRPQEAFTPAVKEALGEDKVIVIQDALGGQPIQRWWKDWKSPEGEKPKQTGDLYDRLMGKVMPEIKGQTLNSVTFIWMQGERDAKMQWAEVYEVSLKGLYDQLSKDLGRSDINFVIGRLSDFDLKNRRYPHWTLVRKIQVKLAESNPRFGWV
;
A
#
# COMPACT_ATOMS: atom_id res chain seq x y z
N MET A 1 8.79 7.85 -76.65
CA MET A 1 8.67 6.51 -76.03
C MET A 1 9.29 6.58 -74.64
N LYS A 2 8.46 6.58 -73.58
CA LYS A 2 8.88 6.49 -72.17
C LYS A 2 8.12 5.28 -71.59
N PRO A 3 8.78 4.34 -70.89
CA PRO A 3 8.07 3.21 -70.32
C PRO A 3 7.37 3.65 -69.02
N LEU A 4 6.10 3.26 -68.93
CA LEU A 4 5.22 3.46 -67.79
C LEU A 4 5.54 2.35 -66.77
N LEU A 5 6.11 2.69 -65.61
CA LEU A 5 6.26 1.74 -64.50
C LEU A 5 4.89 1.50 -63.85
N LEU A 6 4.39 0.27 -63.92
CA LEU A 6 3.28 -0.21 -63.10
C LEU A 6 3.76 -0.38 -61.65
N PHE A 7 3.16 0.35 -60.71
CA PHE A 7 3.26 0.07 -59.29
C PHE A 7 2.22 -0.99 -58.90
N THR A 8 2.69 -2.18 -58.53
CA THR A 8 1.85 -3.23 -57.96
C THR A 8 1.63 -2.92 -56.48
N ILE A 9 0.41 -2.51 -56.11
CA ILE A 9 0.00 -2.37 -54.71
C ILE A 9 -0.35 -3.78 -54.19
N VAL A 10 0.46 -4.31 -53.27
CA VAL A 10 0.12 -5.51 -52.51
C VAL A 10 -0.73 -5.08 -51.32
N LEU A 11 -2.03 -5.42 -51.38
CA LEU A 11 -2.95 -5.27 -50.25
C LEU A 11 -2.68 -6.41 -49.26
N VAL A 12 -2.09 -6.10 -48.10
CA VAL A 12 -1.97 -7.05 -46.99
C VAL A 12 -3.24 -6.96 -46.16
N GLU A 13 -4.17 -7.89 -46.35
CA GLU A 13 -5.31 -8.06 -45.45
C GLU A 13 -4.80 -8.58 -44.11
N SER A 14 -4.81 -7.73 -43.09
CA SER A 14 -4.55 -8.13 -41.72
C SER A 14 -5.72 -8.95 -41.19
N LEU A 15 -5.58 -10.28 -41.16
CA LEU A 15 -6.44 -11.14 -40.34
C LEU A 15 -6.24 -10.75 -38.86
N ALA A 16 -7.15 -9.96 -38.33
CA ALA A 16 -7.28 -9.77 -36.89
C ALA A 16 -7.78 -11.09 -36.28
N LEU A 17 -6.86 -11.92 -35.81
CA LEU A 17 -7.16 -13.03 -34.92
C LEU A 17 -7.75 -12.46 -33.64
N THR A 18 -9.08 -12.42 -33.54
CA THR A 18 -9.79 -12.27 -32.27
C THR A 18 -9.39 -13.44 -31.39
N GLN A 19 -8.46 -13.19 -30.47
CA GLN A 19 -8.16 -14.14 -29.41
C GLN A 19 -9.44 -14.39 -28.60
N PRO A 20 -9.78 -15.66 -28.28
CA PRO A 20 -10.85 -15.91 -27.33
C PRO A 20 -10.46 -15.24 -26.01
N ARG A 21 -11.32 -14.34 -25.53
CA ARG A 21 -11.32 -13.92 -24.12
C ARG A 21 -11.41 -15.22 -23.32
N GLY A 22 -10.30 -15.59 -22.67
CA GLY A 22 -10.32 -16.68 -21.69
C GLY A 22 -11.48 -16.40 -20.75
N ALA A 23 -12.38 -17.38 -20.62
CA ALA A 23 -13.40 -17.36 -19.59
C ALA A 23 -12.67 -17.12 -18.27
N GLY A 24 -12.83 -15.92 -17.71
CA GLY A 24 -12.15 -15.53 -16.49
C GLY A 24 -12.48 -16.57 -15.43
N ALA A 25 -11.45 -17.20 -14.87
CA ALA A 25 -11.62 -17.98 -13.66
C ALA A 25 -12.41 -17.09 -12.70
N THR A 26 -13.57 -17.56 -12.24
CA THR A 26 -14.34 -16.87 -11.21
C THR A 26 -13.43 -16.77 -10.00
N GLU A 27 -12.82 -15.59 -9.81
CA GLU A 27 -12.08 -15.19 -8.63
C GLU A 27 -12.99 -15.42 -7.42
N THR A 28 -12.85 -16.56 -6.74
CA THR A 28 -13.76 -17.02 -5.69
C THR A 28 -13.36 -16.51 -4.30
N GLY A 29 -12.12 -16.08 -4.10
CA GLY A 29 -11.68 -15.51 -2.83
C GLY A 29 -12.02 -14.03 -2.65
N LYS A 30 -11.73 -13.53 -1.45
CA LYS A 30 -11.96 -12.15 -1.02
C LYS A 30 -10.73 -11.28 -1.31
N HIS A 31 -10.94 -9.98 -1.46
CA HIS A 31 -9.92 -8.94 -1.49
C HIS A 31 -9.88 -8.26 -0.13
N LEU A 32 -8.76 -8.40 0.57
CA LEU A 32 -8.54 -7.78 1.87
C LEU A 32 -7.86 -6.41 1.71
N PHE A 33 -8.46 -5.39 2.31
CA PHE A 33 -7.87 -4.06 2.45
C PHE A 33 -7.59 -3.77 3.92
N ILE A 34 -6.32 -3.55 4.24
CA ILE A 34 -5.86 -3.21 5.58
C ILE A 34 -5.45 -1.74 5.59
N LEU A 35 -6.16 -0.91 6.33
CA LEU A 35 -5.93 0.53 6.44
C LEU A 35 -5.32 0.83 7.82
N SER A 36 -4.04 1.21 7.86
CA SER A 36 -3.34 1.49 9.13
C SER A 36 -2.41 2.70 9.09
N GLY A 37 -1.95 3.10 10.27
CA GLY A 37 -1.08 4.25 10.49
C GLY A 37 -1.64 5.21 11.54
N GLN A 38 -1.46 6.51 11.34
CA GLN A 38 -1.85 7.53 12.29
C GLN A 38 -2.60 8.68 11.62
N SER A 39 -2.95 9.70 12.42
CA SER A 39 -3.35 11.03 11.93
C SER A 39 -4.55 10.90 10.96
N ASN A 40 -4.37 11.25 9.69
CA ASN A 40 -5.40 11.14 8.66
C ASN A 40 -5.95 9.72 8.49
N MET A 41 -5.16 8.67 8.73
CA MET A 41 -5.71 7.30 8.71
C MET A 41 -6.70 7.08 9.85
N GLN A 42 -6.48 7.65 11.04
CA GLN A 42 -7.43 7.51 12.15
C GLN A 42 -8.74 8.25 11.85
N GLY A 43 -8.65 9.42 11.22
CA GLY A 43 -9.80 10.21 10.79
C GLY A 43 -10.45 9.69 9.50
N HIS A 44 -9.83 8.76 8.78
CA HIS A 44 -10.36 8.23 7.54
C HIS A 44 -11.67 7.50 7.82
N ARG A 45 -12.69 7.76 7.00
CA ARG A 45 -14.02 7.17 7.13
C ARG A 45 -14.26 6.26 5.94
N PRO A 46 -13.69 5.05 5.91
CA PRO A 46 -13.70 4.21 4.72
C PRO A 46 -15.13 3.88 4.27
N GLN A 47 -16.08 3.81 5.19
CA GLN A 47 -17.48 3.53 4.86
C GLN A 47 -18.18 4.62 4.05
N GLU A 48 -17.67 5.86 4.06
CA GLU A 48 -18.30 6.97 3.31
C GLU A 48 -17.95 6.93 1.80
N ALA A 49 -16.79 6.39 1.42
CA ALA A 49 -16.34 6.42 0.03
C ALA A 49 -15.48 5.23 -0.39
N PHE A 50 -14.45 4.88 0.41
CA PHE A 50 -13.52 3.81 0.05
C PHE A 50 -14.19 2.45 -0.06
N THR A 51 -14.87 1.99 1.00
CA THR A 51 -15.56 0.70 1.06
C THR A 51 -16.64 0.59 -0.03
N PRO A 52 -17.54 1.57 -0.24
CA PRO A 52 -18.47 1.55 -1.36
C PRO A 52 -17.76 1.37 -2.71
N ALA A 53 -16.69 2.15 -2.99
CA ALA A 53 -16.00 2.11 -4.26
C ALA A 53 -15.32 0.76 -4.53
N VAL A 54 -14.65 0.16 -3.53
CA VAL A 54 -14.03 -1.16 -3.73
C VAL A 54 -15.05 -2.29 -3.82
N LYS A 55 -16.20 -2.18 -3.14
CA LYS A 55 -17.32 -3.13 -3.27
C LYS A 55 -17.96 -3.04 -4.65
N GLU A 56 -18.15 -1.83 -5.18
CA GLU A 56 -18.66 -1.62 -6.55
C GLU A 56 -17.71 -2.24 -7.59
N ALA A 57 -16.40 -2.02 -7.43
CA ALA A 57 -15.40 -2.50 -8.38
C ALA A 57 -15.16 -4.02 -8.32
N LEU A 58 -15.22 -4.63 -7.14
CA LEU A 58 -14.79 -6.02 -6.91
C LEU A 58 -15.93 -6.98 -6.56
N GLY A 59 -17.11 -6.45 -6.26
CA GLY A 59 -18.27 -7.19 -5.76
C GLY A 59 -18.41 -7.05 -4.24
N GLU A 60 -19.63 -6.78 -3.80
CA GLU A 60 -19.95 -6.51 -2.39
C GLU A 60 -19.52 -7.63 -1.44
N ASP A 61 -19.81 -8.87 -1.81
CA ASP A 61 -19.44 -10.05 -1.04
C ASP A 61 -18.00 -10.50 -1.27
N LYS A 62 -17.18 -9.73 -1.99
CA LYS A 62 -15.77 -10.08 -2.25
C LYS A 62 -14.79 -9.22 -1.48
N VAL A 63 -15.24 -8.28 -0.67
CA VAL A 63 -14.35 -7.30 -0.02
C VAL A 63 -14.36 -7.46 1.49
N ILE A 64 -13.17 -7.40 2.10
CA ILE A 64 -12.97 -7.23 3.54
C ILE A 64 -12.18 -5.94 3.72
N VAL A 65 -12.72 -4.97 4.46
CA VAL A 65 -12.01 -3.71 4.79
C VAL A 65 -11.83 -3.61 6.30
N ILE A 66 -10.58 -3.50 6.74
CA ILE A 66 -10.22 -3.40 8.16
C ILE A 66 -9.40 -2.14 8.36
N GLN A 67 -9.84 -1.30 9.29
CA GLN A 67 -9.13 -0.09 9.68
C GLN A 67 -8.68 -0.21 11.14
N ASP A 68 -7.38 0.02 11.36
CA ASP A 68 -6.83 0.23 12.70
C ASP A 68 -5.74 1.29 12.65
N ALA A 69 -5.98 2.41 13.32
CA ALA A 69 -5.04 3.52 13.35
C ALA A 69 -5.08 4.21 14.73
N LEU A 70 -4.01 4.92 15.07
CA LEU A 70 -3.95 5.72 16.29
C LEU A 70 -3.14 6.99 16.07
N GLY A 71 -3.73 8.14 16.37
CA GLY A 71 -3.16 9.45 16.14
C GLY A 71 -1.88 9.70 16.93
N GLY A 72 -0.94 10.37 16.26
CA GLY A 72 0.27 10.90 16.87
C GLY A 72 1.30 9.84 17.31
N GLN A 73 1.28 8.64 16.74
CA GLN A 73 2.16 7.53 17.08
C GLN A 73 3.28 7.32 16.04
N PRO A 74 4.51 6.98 16.48
CA PRO A 74 5.62 6.66 15.57
C PRO A 74 5.50 5.25 14.99
N ILE A 75 6.12 5.00 13.84
CA ILE A 75 6.11 3.67 13.17
C ILE A 75 6.66 2.54 14.05
N GLN A 76 7.51 2.89 15.01
CA GLN A 76 8.04 2.02 16.05
C GLN A 76 6.96 1.24 16.84
N ARG A 77 5.74 1.77 16.92
CA ARG A 77 4.58 1.09 17.53
C ARG A 77 3.97 0.00 16.63
N TRP A 78 4.36 -0.07 15.36
CA TRP A 78 3.91 -1.06 14.39
C TRP A 78 5.00 -2.07 13.98
N TRP A 79 6.27 -1.67 13.92
CA TRP A 79 7.35 -2.61 13.61
C TRP A 79 8.00 -3.16 14.89
N LYS A 80 7.87 -4.47 15.14
CA LYS A 80 8.30 -5.11 16.39
C LYS A 80 9.81 -5.10 16.60
N ASP A 81 10.56 -5.21 15.51
CA ASP A 81 12.03 -5.24 15.55
C ASP A 81 12.66 -3.85 15.45
N TRP A 82 11.87 -2.78 15.58
CA TRP A 82 12.35 -1.41 15.51
C TRP A 82 13.53 -1.16 16.45
N LYS A 83 14.56 -0.50 15.91
CA LYS A 83 15.77 -0.12 16.63
C LYS A 83 15.88 1.39 16.64
N SER A 84 16.23 1.90 17.81
CA SER A 84 16.39 3.32 18.02
C SER A 84 17.69 3.82 17.40
N PRO A 85 17.67 4.97 16.73
CA PRO A 85 18.90 5.54 16.20
C PRO A 85 19.88 5.98 17.30
N GLU A 86 19.37 6.51 18.41
CA GLU A 86 20.18 7.04 19.52
C GLU A 86 20.15 6.13 20.75
N GLY A 87 19.67 4.89 20.59
CA GLY A 87 19.63 3.87 21.64
C GLY A 87 18.46 3.99 22.62
N GLU A 88 17.47 4.84 22.34
CA GLU A 88 16.26 4.94 23.15
C GLU A 88 15.51 3.60 23.25
N LYS A 89 14.84 3.37 24.38
CA LYS A 89 14.05 2.16 24.63
C LYS A 89 12.62 2.56 24.97
N PRO A 90 11.76 2.77 23.97
CA PRO A 90 10.37 3.14 24.22
C PRO A 90 9.65 2.05 25.02
N LYS A 91 8.70 2.45 25.86
CA LYS A 91 7.95 1.52 26.73
C LYS A 91 7.11 0.51 25.95
N GLN A 92 6.71 0.87 24.73
CA GLN A 92 5.82 0.08 23.88
C GLN A 92 6.42 0.06 22.48
N THR A 93 6.54 -1.13 21.88
CA THR A 93 7.06 -1.38 20.53
C THR A 93 6.19 -2.47 19.90
N GLY A 94 5.72 -2.27 18.66
CA GLY A 94 4.96 -3.27 17.91
C GLY A 94 3.54 -3.61 18.44
N ASP A 95 3.11 -3.02 19.54
CA ASP A 95 1.82 -3.31 20.18
C ASP A 95 0.60 -2.82 19.36
N LEU A 96 0.75 -1.74 18.57
CA LEU A 96 -0.31 -1.31 17.66
C LEU A 96 -0.43 -2.24 16.45
N TYR A 97 0.66 -2.90 16.07
CA TYR A 97 0.59 -3.98 15.10
C TYR A 97 -0.09 -5.22 15.68
N ASP A 98 0.18 -5.59 16.93
CA ASP A 98 -0.58 -6.67 17.58
C ASP A 98 -2.07 -6.37 17.65
N ARG A 99 -2.44 -5.12 17.97
CA ARG A 99 -3.83 -4.66 17.92
C ARG A 99 -4.43 -4.77 16.52
N LEU A 100 -3.68 -4.35 15.48
CA LEU A 100 -4.10 -4.47 14.09
C LEU A 100 -4.32 -5.94 13.70
N MET A 101 -3.35 -6.81 13.96
CA MET A 101 -3.44 -8.23 13.58
C MET A 101 -4.49 -8.98 14.39
N GLY A 102 -4.76 -8.56 15.62
CA GLY A 102 -5.90 -9.03 16.42
C GLY A 102 -7.27 -8.75 15.78
N LYS A 103 -7.37 -7.74 14.90
CA LYS A 103 -8.57 -7.49 14.08
C LYS A 103 -8.52 -8.20 12.74
N VAL A 104 -7.34 -8.27 12.10
CA VAL A 104 -7.18 -8.86 10.77
C VAL A 104 -7.39 -10.38 10.79
N MET A 105 -6.71 -11.09 11.69
CA MET A 105 -6.67 -12.55 11.66
C MET A 105 -8.05 -13.22 11.85
N PRO A 106 -8.94 -12.74 12.74
CA PRO A 106 -10.28 -13.31 12.87
C PRO A 106 -11.13 -13.16 11.60
N GLU A 107 -11.09 -11.99 10.95
CA GLU A 107 -11.92 -11.68 9.77
C GLU A 107 -11.56 -12.53 8.54
N ILE A 108 -10.29 -12.94 8.45
CA ILE A 108 -9.79 -13.74 7.32
C ILE A 108 -9.77 -15.25 7.62
N LYS A 109 -10.13 -15.67 8.84
CA LYS A 109 -10.07 -17.07 9.23
C LYS A 109 -11.05 -17.89 8.39
N GLY A 110 -10.52 -18.90 7.67
CA GLY A 110 -11.31 -19.77 6.80
C GLY A 110 -11.70 -19.12 5.47
N GLN A 111 -11.27 -17.89 5.19
CA GLN A 111 -11.47 -17.23 3.91
C GLN A 111 -10.31 -17.55 2.97
N THR A 112 -10.61 -17.80 1.69
CA THR A 112 -9.59 -17.72 0.64
C THR A 112 -9.42 -16.26 0.23
N LEU A 113 -8.18 -15.75 0.24
CA LEU A 113 -7.87 -14.39 -0.18
C LEU A 113 -7.25 -14.38 -1.57
N ASN A 114 -7.85 -13.63 -2.51
CA ASN A 114 -7.27 -13.44 -3.84
C ASN A 114 -6.17 -12.39 -3.79
N SER A 115 -6.41 -11.27 -3.10
CA SER A 115 -5.42 -10.22 -2.91
C SER A 115 -5.46 -9.63 -1.50
N VAL A 116 -4.32 -9.06 -1.11
CA VAL A 116 -4.18 -8.23 0.09
C VAL A 116 -3.58 -6.90 -0.33
N THR A 117 -4.20 -5.81 0.11
CA THR A 117 -3.69 -4.45 -0.09
C THR A 117 -3.53 -3.79 1.27
N PHE A 118 -2.29 -3.46 1.62
CA PHE A 118 -1.95 -2.70 2.81
C PHE A 118 -1.86 -1.22 2.45
N ILE A 119 -2.69 -0.40 3.08
CA ILE A 119 -2.75 1.05 2.88
C ILE A 119 -2.24 1.70 4.16
N TRP A 120 -1.17 2.48 4.03
CA TRP A 120 -0.46 3.07 5.14
C TRP A 120 -0.43 4.59 5.04
N MET A 121 -0.90 5.28 6.09
CA MET A 121 -0.73 6.73 6.21
C MET A 121 -0.19 7.07 7.59
N GLN A 122 1.10 7.36 7.66
CA GLN A 122 1.82 7.72 8.87
C GLN A 122 3.13 8.39 8.44
N GLY A 123 3.82 9.02 9.38
CA GLY A 123 5.17 9.54 9.20
C GLY A 123 5.35 10.88 9.89
N GLU A 124 4.25 11.56 10.23
CA GLU A 124 4.26 12.84 10.92
C GLU A 124 5.00 12.76 12.26
N ARG A 125 4.87 11.65 13.00
CA ARG A 125 5.49 11.54 14.31
C ARG A 125 6.99 11.32 14.17
N ASP A 126 7.42 10.42 13.29
CA ASP A 126 8.83 10.17 12.99
C ASP A 126 9.50 11.41 12.39
N ALA A 127 8.80 12.18 11.54
CA ALA A 127 9.28 13.45 11.02
C ALA A 127 9.48 14.51 12.12
N LYS A 128 8.58 14.54 13.11
CA LYS A 128 8.69 15.43 14.28
C LYS A 128 9.81 15.02 15.22
N MET A 129 10.00 13.72 15.40
CA MET A 129 11.00 13.13 16.31
C MET A 129 12.38 12.97 15.68
N GLN A 130 12.55 13.37 14.42
CA GLN A 130 13.82 13.27 13.69
C GLN A 130 14.29 11.83 13.43
N TRP A 131 13.38 10.86 13.40
CA TRP A 131 13.70 9.44 13.19
C TRP A 131 13.69 9.00 11.71
N ALA A 132 13.89 9.92 10.78
CA ALA A 132 13.88 9.59 9.35
C ALA A 132 14.97 8.59 8.94
N GLU A 133 16.12 8.55 9.63
CA GLU A 133 17.21 7.63 9.31
C GLU A 133 16.83 6.15 9.47
N VAL A 134 15.93 5.85 10.43
CA VAL A 134 15.40 4.50 10.64
C VAL A 134 14.05 4.28 9.95
N TYR A 135 13.47 5.31 9.32
CA TYR A 135 12.11 5.23 8.80
C TYR A 135 11.98 4.28 7.60
N GLU A 136 12.94 4.29 6.67
CA GLU A 136 12.91 3.42 5.48
C GLU A 136 12.97 1.95 5.88
N VAL A 137 13.93 1.58 6.74
CA VAL A 137 14.05 0.21 7.26
C VAL A 137 12.83 -0.19 8.08
N SER A 138 12.22 0.75 8.80
CA SER A 138 11.00 0.49 9.56
C SER A 138 9.80 0.22 8.69
N LEU A 139 9.65 0.97 7.60
CA LEU A 139 8.53 0.83 6.68
C LEU A 139 8.63 -0.48 5.90
N LYS A 140 9.86 -0.85 5.47
CA LYS A 140 10.14 -2.17 4.90
C LYS A 140 9.92 -3.29 5.91
N GLY A 141 10.42 -3.14 7.13
CA GLY A 141 10.28 -4.14 8.20
C GLY A 141 8.83 -4.39 8.58
N LEU A 142 7.99 -3.34 8.61
CA LEU A 142 6.55 -3.47 8.79
C LEU A 142 5.90 -4.27 7.65
N TYR A 143 6.24 -3.97 6.40
CA TYR A 143 5.75 -4.73 5.24
C TYR A 143 6.18 -6.20 5.30
N ASP A 144 7.45 -6.47 5.59
CA ASP A 144 8.01 -7.82 5.67
C ASP A 144 7.36 -8.63 6.82
N GLN A 145 7.12 -7.98 7.97
CA GLN A 145 6.42 -8.57 9.13
C GLN A 145 4.98 -8.94 8.77
N LEU A 146 4.23 -8.03 8.14
CA LEU A 146 2.87 -8.28 7.67
C LEU A 146 2.81 -9.41 6.64
N SER A 147 3.73 -9.39 5.68
CA SER A 147 3.89 -10.42 4.65
C SER A 147 4.12 -11.79 5.27
N LYS A 148 5.01 -11.88 6.26
CA LYS A 148 5.29 -13.10 7.01
C LYS A 148 4.07 -13.62 7.78
N ASP A 149 3.41 -12.75 8.53
CA ASP A 149 2.28 -13.15 9.38
C ASP A 149 1.05 -13.58 8.57
N LEU A 150 0.85 -12.99 7.38
CA LEU A 150 -0.18 -13.40 6.43
C LEU A 150 0.23 -14.56 5.53
N GLY A 151 1.50 -14.96 5.54
CA GLY A 151 2.03 -16.01 4.66
C GLY A 151 1.97 -15.65 3.18
N ARG A 152 2.14 -14.37 2.82
CA ARG A 152 2.03 -13.86 1.45
C ARG A 152 3.24 -13.03 1.05
N SER A 153 3.67 -13.17 -0.19
CA SER A 153 4.75 -12.37 -0.80
C SER A 153 4.26 -11.36 -1.84
N ASP A 154 2.95 -11.35 -2.11
CA ASP A 154 2.31 -10.59 -3.18
C ASP A 154 1.39 -9.47 -2.66
N ILE A 155 1.65 -8.98 -1.45
CA ILE A 155 0.89 -7.88 -0.84
C ILE A 155 1.11 -6.59 -1.63
N ASN A 156 0.03 -5.92 -2.02
CA ASN A 156 0.12 -4.57 -2.56
C ASN A 156 0.32 -3.58 -1.42
N PHE A 157 1.22 -2.61 -1.58
CA PHE A 157 1.52 -1.64 -0.52
C PHE A 157 1.31 -0.21 -1.02
N VAL A 158 0.26 0.44 -0.52
CA VAL A 158 -0.09 1.82 -0.89
C VAL A 158 0.24 2.76 0.24
N ILE A 159 1.16 3.70 -0.01
CA ILE A 159 1.63 4.67 0.99
C ILE A 159 0.97 6.02 0.71
N GLY A 160 0.11 6.48 1.61
CA GLY A 160 -0.35 7.87 1.60
C GLY A 160 0.78 8.77 2.09
N ARG A 161 1.40 9.48 1.16
CA ARG A 161 2.56 10.31 1.42
C ARG A 161 2.17 11.49 2.31
N LEU A 162 3.07 11.92 3.19
CA LEU A 162 2.83 13.12 4.00
C LEU A 162 2.51 14.32 3.11
N SER A 163 1.55 15.14 3.52
CA SER A 163 1.05 16.30 2.76
C SER A 163 2.05 17.46 2.67
N ASP A 164 1.71 18.54 1.96
CA ASP A 164 2.57 19.72 1.79
C ASP A 164 2.62 20.63 3.04
N PHE A 165 2.13 20.14 4.18
CA PHE A 165 1.99 20.87 5.44
C PHE A 165 3.27 21.62 5.90
N ASP A 166 4.45 20.98 5.85
CA ASP A 166 5.70 21.58 6.34
C ASP A 166 6.89 21.35 5.39
N LEU A 167 6.75 21.76 4.14
CA LEU A 167 7.83 21.63 3.14
C LEU A 167 9.10 22.41 3.48
N LYS A 168 9.02 23.39 4.39
CA LYS A 168 10.17 24.15 4.88
C LYS A 168 10.81 23.51 6.12
N ASN A 169 10.31 22.36 6.59
CA ASN A 169 10.80 21.62 7.76
C ASN A 169 10.90 22.51 9.03
N ARG A 170 10.00 23.50 9.20
CA ARG A 170 10.10 24.46 10.32
C ARG A 170 9.49 23.91 11.61
N ARG A 171 8.51 23.03 11.49
CA ARG A 171 7.75 22.47 12.62
C ARG A 171 8.12 21.00 12.85
N TYR A 172 8.39 20.26 11.77
CA TYR A 172 8.65 18.82 11.73
C TYR A 172 9.97 18.66 10.95
N PRO A 173 11.12 18.63 11.62
CA PRO A 173 12.42 18.84 10.96
C PRO A 173 12.72 17.84 9.83
N HIS A 174 12.19 16.62 9.92
CA HIS A 174 12.42 15.58 8.92
C HIS A 174 11.23 15.38 7.96
N TRP A 175 10.30 16.34 7.85
CA TRP A 175 9.10 16.22 7.02
C TRP A 175 9.39 15.83 5.56
N THR A 176 10.25 16.61 4.90
CA THR A 176 10.62 16.33 3.50
C THR A 176 11.48 15.08 3.34
N LEU A 177 12.24 14.67 4.37
CA LEU A 177 13.01 13.42 4.34
C LEU A 177 12.09 12.20 4.38
N VAL A 178 11.12 12.17 5.30
CA VAL A 178 10.12 11.10 5.38
C VAL A 178 9.30 11.01 4.09
N ARG A 179 8.90 12.15 3.51
CA ARG A 179 8.23 12.18 2.19
C ARG A 179 9.05 11.52 1.09
N LYS A 180 10.35 11.82 1.02
CA LYS A 180 11.26 11.21 0.02
C LYS A 180 11.37 9.71 0.23
N ILE A 181 11.47 9.25 1.47
CA ILE A 181 11.52 7.81 1.81
C ILE A 181 10.22 7.11 1.39
N GLN A 182 9.06 7.70 1.67
CA GLN A 182 7.76 7.14 1.29
C GLN A 182 7.64 6.93 -0.22
N VAL A 183 8.01 7.95 -1.02
CA VAL A 183 8.00 7.86 -2.49
C VAL A 183 9.02 6.83 -2.98
N LYS A 184 10.26 6.90 -2.47
CA LYS A 184 11.32 5.96 -2.84
C LYS A 184 10.90 4.51 -2.61
N LEU A 185 10.31 4.20 -1.45
CA LEU A 185 9.86 2.83 -1.16
C LEU A 185 8.70 2.45 -2.07
N ALA A 186 7.72 3.33 -2.25
CA ALA A 186 6.59 3.09 -3.14
C ALA A 186 7.01 2.79 -4.59
N GLU A 187 8.08 3.42 -5.09
CA GLU A 187 8.60 3.21 -6.44
C GLU A 187 9.56 2.00 -6.55
N SER A 188 9.94 1.39 -5.42
CA SER A 188 10.93 0.30 -5.38
C SER A 188 10.39 -1.06 -5.81
N ASN A 189 9.07 -1.23 -5.91
CA ASN A 189 8.43 -2.51 -6.20
C ASN A 189 7.17 -2.26 -7.06
N PRO A 190 6.93 -3.03 -8.13
CA PRO A 190 5.76 -2.86 -8.99
C PRO A 190 4.40 -3.07 -8.30
N ARG A 191 4.38 -3.68 -7.10
CA ARG A 191 3.17 -3.83 -6.27
C ARG A 191 2.97 -2.70 -5.28
N PHE A 192 3.93 -1.78 -5.20
CA PHE A 192 3.87 -0.66 -4.29
C PHE A 192 3.44 0.58 -5.05
N GLY A 193 2.83 1.52 -4.34
CA GLY A 193 2.37 2.78 -4.90
C GLY A 193 2.23 3.82 -3.82
N TRP A 194 2.11 5.08 -4.23
CA TRP A 194 1.85 6.17 -3.31
C TRP A 194 0.72 7.06 -3.82
N VAL A 195 0.05 7.71 -2.87
CA VAL A 195 -0.99 8.73 -3.09
C VAL A 195 -0.60 10.01 -2.35
#